data_AF-A0A418ARQ9-F1
#
_entry.id   AF-A0A418ARQ9-F1
#
_cell.length_a   1.000
_cell.length_b   1.000
_cell.length_c   1.000
_cell.angle_alpha   90.00
_cell.angle_beta   90.00
_cell.angle_gamma   90.00
#
_symmetry.space_group_name_H-M   'P 1'
#
loop_
_entity.id
_entity.type
_entity.pdbx_description
1 polymer ?
#
loop_
_entity_poly.entity_id
_entity_poly.type
_entity_poly.pdbx_seq_one_letter_code
_entity_poly.pdbx_strand_id
1 'polypeptide(L)'
;MAGLFHLDVVRNPIEVPTKGKDDGSVANTVNQICVREHVWENQYFSVTESKWGREFVDLVGMAPYSSMELEPLRSLPDPWTIGHTSAWIDEWAPVAAVDDPNDGWKYAVSFNSFLNDVDIDVVPEVEENVKRARRRQLVRHRTIEDTEKGWMGELKNRRFVSMICHDKDNVRMA
;
A
#
# COMPACT_ATOMS: atom_id res chain seq x y z
N MET A 1 -5.35 0.42 -17.42
CA MET A 1 -4.34 -0.65 -17.28
C MET A 1 -3.62 -0.34 -15.98
N ALA A 2 -3.94 -1.03 -14.88
CA ALA A 2 -3.28 -0.76 -13.60
C ALA A 2 -1.93 -1.51 -13.59
N GLY A 3 -0.86 -0.77 -13.78
CA GLY A 3 0.53 -1.13 -13.57
C GLY A 3 0.85 -1.60 -12.15
N LEU A 4 1.74 -2.57 -12.15
CA LEU A 4 2.62 -3.01 -11.07
C LEU A 4 2.41 -2.36 -9.68
N PHE A 5 1.99 -3.14 -8.69
CA PHE A 5 2.33 -2.78 -7.31
C PHE A 5 3.85 -2.79 -7.17
N HIS A 6 4.40 -1.71 -6.62
CA HIS A 6 5.82 -1.64 -6.30
C HIS A 6 6.14 -2.74 -5.29
N LEU A 7 7.10 -3.60 -5.65
CA LEU A 7 7.47 -4.79 -4.89
C LEU A 7 8.96 -4.76 -4.63
N ASP A 8 9.32 -4.58 -3.36
CA ASP A 8 10.70 -4.60 -2.91
C ASP A 8 11.03 -5.99 -2.36
N VAL A 9 12.14 -6.58 -2.81
CA VAL A 9 12.73 -7.73 -2.11
C VAL A 9 13.38 -7.23 -0.82
N VAL A 10 12.91 -7.73 0.32
CA VAL A 10 13.34 -7.27 1.65
C VAL A 10 13.76 -8.45 2.52
N ARG A 11 14.42 -8.15 3.64
CA ARG A 11 14.62 -9.16 4.68
C ARG A 11 13.29 -9.49 5.34
N ASN A 12 13.12 -10.74 5.77
CA ASN A 12 11.93 -11.16 6.48
C ASN A 12 11.79 -10.37 7.79
N PRO A 13 10.72 -9.60 8.00
CA PRO A 13 10.56 -8.76 9.19
C PRO A 13 10.37 -9.58 10.48
N ILE A 14 10.04 -10.88 10.37
CA ILE A 14 9.84 -11.80 11.51
C ILE A 14 11.13 -12.55 11.88
N GLU A 15 12.22 -12.44 11.10
CA GLU A 15 13.52 -12.99 11.49
C GLU A 15 14.11 -12.20 12.67
N VAL A 16 13.68 -12.56 13.87
CA VAL A 16 14.32 -12.16 15.12
C VAL A 16 15.74 -12.75 15.09
N PRO A 17 16.81 -11.96 15.28
CA PRO A 17 18.15 -12.52 15.40
C PRO A 17 18.20 -13.36 16.68
N THR A 18 18.11 -14.68 16.53
CA THR A 18 18.33 -15.60 17.64
C THR A 18 19.80 -15.54 18.01
N LYS A 19 20.12 -14.72 19.01
CA LYS A 19 21.35 -14.89 19.78
C LYS A 19 21.27 -16.24 20.50
N GLY A 20 21.89 -17.25 19.89
CA GLY A 20 22.38 -18.46 20.54
C GLY A 20 21.31 -19.45 21.00
N LYS A 21 21.15 -20.52 20.23
CA LYS A 21 21.56 -21.89 20.59
C LYS A 21 21.01 -22.82 19.52
N ASP A 22 21.90 -23.63 18.96
CA ASP A 22 21.53 -24.88 18.31
C ASP A 22 20.66 -25.67 19.30
N ASP A 23 19.40 -25.86 18.96
CA ASP A 23 18.62 -27.05 19.27
C ASP A 23 17.48 -27.11 18.25
N GLY A 24 17.52 -28.16 17.43
CA GLY A 24 16.77 -28.27 16.18
C GLY A 24 15.25 -28.20 16.35
N SER A 25 14.66 -27.08 15.97
CA SER A 25 13.36 -27.01 15.29
C SER A 25 13.08 -25.58 14.80
N VAL A 26 13.68 -25.17 13.70
CA VAL A 26 13.07 -24.16 12.83
C VAL A 26 13.39 -24.63 11.42
N ALA A 27 12.36 -25.02 10.67
CA ALA A 27 12.53 -25.33 9.26
C ALA A 27 13.17 -24.09 8.63
N ASN A 28 14.45 -24.20 8.27
CA ASN A 28 15.09 -23.19 7.44
C ASN A 28 14.26 -23.12 6.15
N THR A 29 13.52 -22.03 6.02
CA THR A 29 12.85 -21.50 4.83
C THR A 29 13.91 -21.13 3.78
N VAL A 30 14.73 -22.09 3.33
CA VAL A 30 15.88 -21.84 2.44
C VAL A 30 15.44 -21.38 1.04
N ASN A 31 14.18 -21.57 0.65
CA ASN A 31 13.68 -21.27 -0.70
C ASN A 31 12.51 -20.28 -0.70
N GLN A 32 12.48 -19.30 0.20
CA GLN A 32 11.45 -18.27 0.21
C GLN A 32 12.05 -16.87 0.27
N ILE A 33 11.59 -16.00 -0.62
CA ILE A 33 11.95 -14.59 -0.66
C ILE A 33 10.83 -13.79 -0.02
N CYS A 34 11.19 -12.87 0.87
CA CYS A 34 10.25 -11.89 1.39
C CYS A 34 10.17 -10.69 0.45
N VAL A 35 8.95 -10.30 0.13
CA VAL A 35 8.68 -9.06 -0.62
C VAL A 35 7.75 -8.16 0.16
N ARG A 36 7.86 -6.86 -0.12
CA ARG A 36 7.03 -5.80 0.47
C ARG A 36 6.24 -5.11 -0.62
N GLU A 37 4.93 -5.03 -0.45
CA GLU A 37 4.02 -4.27 -1.29
C GLU A 37 3.78 -2.88 -0.73
N HIS A 38 3.53 -1.93 -1.61
CA HIS A 38 3.32 -0.53 -1.29
C HIS A 38 2.07 0.02 -1.97
N VAL A 39 1.30 0.81 -1.23
CA VAL A 39 0.19 1.62 -1.75
C VAL A 39 0.13 2.96 -1.04
N TRP A 40 -0.51 3.94 -1.67
CA TRP A 40 -0.94 5.16 -0.99
C TRP A 40 -2.37 5.00 -0.49
N GLU A 41 -2.62 5.37 0.77
CA GLU A 41 -3.96 5.66 1.28
C GLU A 41 -4.21 7.17 1.17
N ASN A 42 -5.36 7.54 0.60
CA ASN A 42 -5.73 8.92 0.32
C ASN A 42 -6.98 9.29 1.12
N GLN A 43 -6.99 10.48 1.71
CA GLN A 43 -8.17 11.04 2.38
C GLN A 43 -8.36 12.51 2.04
N TYR A 44 -9.62 12.93 1.99
CA TYR A 44 -9.99 14.31 1.79
C TYR A 44 -10.74 14.83 3.01
N PHE A 45 -10.55 16.11 3.34
CA PHE A 45 -11.24 16.75 4.45
C PHE A 45 -12.60 17.27 4.00
N SER A 46 -13.66 16.77 4.62
CA SER A 46 -15.01 17.31 4.42
C SER A 46 -15.22 18.53 5.30
N VAL A 47 -15.42 19.69 4.68
CA VAL A 47 -15.74 20.94 5.40
C VAL A 47 -17.12 20.85 6.05
N THR A 48 -18.08 20.19 5.39
CA THR A 48 -19.45 20.03 5.89
C THR A 48 -19.53 19.09 7.08
N GLU A 49 -18.73 18.01 7.07
CA GLU A 49 -18.69 17.03 8.18
C GLU A 49 -17.56 17.28 9.17
N SER A 50 -16.70 18.27 8.91
CA SER A 50 -15.53 18.63 9.72
C SER A 50 -14.64 17.43 10.09
N LYS A 51 -14.45 16.50 9.14
CA LYS A 51 -13.66 15.28 9.37
C LYS A 51 -12.90 14.84 8.12
N TRP A 52 -11.82 14.11 8.35
CA TRP A 52 -11.08 13.40 7.29
C TRP A 52 -11.73 12.07 6.98
N GLY A 53 -11.81 11.71 5.69
CA GLY A 53 -12.41 10.46 5.27
C GLY A 53 -11.97 10.01 3.88
N ARG A 54 -11.95 8.69 3.69
CA ARG A 54 -11.70 8.07 2.37
C ARG A 54 -12.93 8.23 1.46
N GLU A 55 -14.11 8.26 2.04
CA GLU A 55 -15.38 8.46 1.35
C GLU A 55 -15.49 9.82 0.64
N PHE A 56 -14.65 10.80 1.02
CA PHE A 56 -14.66 12.14 0.44
C PHE A 56 -13.72 12.33 -0.75
N VAL A 57 -12.82 11.38 -1.02
CA VAL A 57 -11.85 11.51 -2.13
C VAL A 57 -12.51 11.48 -3.50
N ASP A 58 -13.63 10.76 -3.63
CA ASP A 58 -14.42 10.67 -4.85
C ASP A 58 -14.99 12.04 -5.26
N LEU A 59 -15.26 12.93 -4.28
CA LEU A 59 -15.75 14.29 -4.53
C LEU A 59 -14.75 15.15 -5.31
N VAL A 60 -13.47 14.81 -5.25
CA VAL A 60 -12.38 15.50 -5.95
C VAL A 60 -11.77 14.67 -7.08
N GLY A 61 -12.49 13.64 -7.54
CA GLY A 61 -12.06 12.80 -8.67
C GLY A 61 -10.85 11.92 -8.35
N MET A 62 -10.59 11.65 -7.08
CA MET A 62 -9.49 10.78 -6.62
C MET A 62 -10.02 9.46 -6.11
N ALA A 63 -9.14 8.46 -5.98
CA ALA A 63 -9.46 7.17 -5.39
C ALA A 63 -8.94 7.06 -3.95
N PRO A 64 -9.60 6.28 -3.07
CA PRO A 64 -9.21 6.13 -1.67
C PRO A 64 -7.84 5.47 -1.50
N TYR A 65 -7.39 4.73 -2.50
CA TYR A 65 -6.05 4.19 -2.57
C TYR A 65 -5.46 4.45 -3.95
N SER A 66 -4.13 4.40 -4.06
CA SER A 66 -3.45 4.38 -5.36
C SER A 66 -2.15 3.58 -5.31
N SER A 67 -1.69 3.11 -6.47
CA SER A 67 -0.34 2.54 -6.60
C SER A 67 0.72 3.61 -6.36
N MET A 68 2.00 3.21 -6.27
CA MET A 68 3.11 4.15 -6.14
C MET A 68 3.24 5.06 -7.37
N GLU A 69 2.79 4.56 -8.52
CA GLU A 69 2.68 5.22 -9.83
C GLU A 69 1.39 6.03 -9.97
N LEU A 70 0.63 6.20 -8.87
CA LEU A 70 -0.58 7.01 -8.75
C LEU A 70 -1.80 6.50 -9.53
N GLU A 71 -1.81 5.22 -9.88
CA GLU A 71 -2.99 4.63 -10.49
C GLU A 71 -4.09 4.39 -9.45
N PRO A 72 -5.35 4.70 -9.77
CA PRO A 72 -6.43 4.67 -8.79
C PRO A 72 -6.81 3.24 -8.38
N LEU A 73 -7.02 3.04 -7.08
CA LEU A 73 -7.47 1.78 -6.48
C LEU A 73 -8.68 2.04 -5.57
N ARG A 74 -9.77 1.31 -5.82
CA ARG A 74 -11.01 1.42 -5.02
C ARG A 74 -10.93 0.72 -3.67
N SER A 75 -10.13 -0.34 -3.60
CA SER A 75 -9.93 -1.15 -2.39
C SER A 75 -8.51 -1.67 -2.36
N LEU A 76 -8.04 -2.01 -1.16
CA LEU A 76 -6.79 -2.75 -1.00
C LEU A 76 -6.93 -4.15 -1.62
N PRO A 77 -5.84 -4.74 -2.14
CA PRO A 77 -5.87 -6.11 -2.65
C PRO A 77 -6.18 -7.11 -1.53
N ASP A 78 -7.23 -7.91 -1.75
CA ASP A 78 -7.67 -8.93 -0.80
C ASP A 78 -6.59 -10.00 -0.59
N PRO A 79 -6.45 -10.58 0.61
CA PRO A 79 -5.43 -11.58 0.87
C PRO A 79 -5.49 -12.82 -0.05
N TRP A 80 -6.67 -13.21 -0.53
CA TRP A 80 -6.83 -14.38 -1.41
C TRP A 80 -6.38 -14.14 -2.86
N THR A 81 -6.01 -12.91 -3.25
CA THR A 81 -5.59 -12.63 -4.63
C THR A 81 -4.17 -13.12 -4.94
N ILE A 82 -3.45 -13.65 -3.95
CA ILE A 82 -2.13 -14.25 -4.16
C ILE A 82 -2.26 -15.73 -4.53
N GLY A 83 -1.45 -16.16 -5.49
CA GLY A 83 -1.39 -17.55 -5.91
C GLY A 83 -0.76 -18.46 -4.85
N HIS A 84 -0.89 -19.77 -5.04
CA HIS A 84 -0.45 -20.79 -4.09
C HIS A 84 1.05 -20.83 -3.76
N THR A 85 1.87 -20.08 -4.50
CA THR A 85 3.34 -19.99 -4.31
C THR A 85 3.74 -18.86 -3.36
N SER A 86 2.77 -18.19 -2.75
CA SER A 86 3.00 -16.98 -1.96
C SER A 86 2.13 -17.00 -0.71
N ALA A 87 2.60 -16.39 0.39
CA ALA A 87 1.87 -16.34 1.65
C ALA A 87 2.05 -14.98 2.35
N TRP A 88 0.97 -14.36 2.82
CA TRP A 88 1.03 -13.12 3.59
C TRP A 88 1.71 -13.32 4.94
N ILE A 89 2.52 -12.35 5.33
CA ILE A 89 3.24 -12.31 6.61
C ILE A 89 2.49 -11.42 7.60
N ASP A 90 1.97 -10.29 7.14
CA ASP A 90 1.26 -9.29 7.95
C ASP A 90 0.09 -8.65 7.18
N GLU A 91 -0.60 -7.73 7.85
CA GLU A 91 -1.65 -6.89 7.27
C GLU A 91 -1.09 -5.54 6.81
N TRP A 92 -1.87 -4.80 6.03
CA TRP A 92 -1.50 -3.44 5.63
C TRP A 92 -1.28 -2.54 6.85
N ALA A 93 -0.07 -1.98 6.95
CA ALA A 93 0.33 -1.10 8.04
C ALA A 93 0.92 0.21 7.48
N PRO A 94 0.73 1.35 8.17
CA PRO A 94 1.33 2.62 7.76
C PRO A 94 2.86 2.59 7.89
N VAL A 95 3.54 3.22 6.94
CA VAL A 95 4.96 3.52 7.06
C VAL A 95 5.10 4.81 7.85
N ALA A 96 5.23 4.67 9.17
CA ALA A 96 5.44 5.78 10.10
C ALA A 96 6.71 5.55 10.91
N ALA A 97 7.43 6.62 11.26
CA ALA A 97 8.49 6.52 12.26
C ALA A 97 7.86 6.20 13.63
N VAL A 98 8.60 5.54 14.52
CA VAL A 98 8.12 5.11 15.85
C VAL A 98 7.54 6.28 16.66
N ASP A 99 8.03 7.49 16.43
CA ASP A 99 7.61 8.72 17.10
C ASP A 99 6.93 9.73 16.16
N ASP A 100 6.36 9.27 15.04
CA ASP A 100 5.65 10.16 14.11
C ASP A 100 4.26 10.51 14.65
N PRO A 101 4.01 11.76 15.10
CA PRO A 101 2.71 12.17 15.63
C PRO A 101 1.60 12.13 14.58
N ASN A 102 1.96 12.09 13.29
CA ASN A 102 1.04 12.08 12.18
C ASN A 102 0.80 10.68 11.61
N ASP A 103 1.34 9.60 12.19
CA ASP A 103 1.10 8.22 11.73
C ASP A 103 1.30 8.05 10.20
N GLY A 104 2.37 8.67 9.68
CA GLY A 104 2.76 8.66 8.27
C GLY A 104 1.94 9.57 7.35
N TRP A 105 0.97 10.34 7.87
CA TRP A 105 0.15 11.26 7.07
C TRP A 105 0.96 12.47 6.61
N LYS A 106 0.96 12.67 5.29
CA LYS A 106 1.39 13.89 4.61
C LYS A 106 0.18 14.71 4.22
N TYR A 107 0.18 16.00 4.51
CA TYR A 107 -0.93 16.91 4.24
C TYR A 107 -0.63 17.89 3.11
N ALA A 108 -1.68 18.28 2.39
CA ALA A 108 -1.63 19.24 1.31
C ALA A 108 -2.95 20.03 1.16
N VAL A 109 -2.90 21.16 0.45
CA VAL A 109 -4.11 21.92 0.05
C VAL A 109 -4.94 21.11 -0.96
N SER A 110 -4.30 20.33 -1.82
CA SER A 110 -4.98 19.48 -2.79
C SER A 110 -4.10 18.28 -3.16
N PHE A 111 -4.69 17.25 -3.77
CA PHE A 111 -3.91 16.09 -4.25
C PHE A 111 -2.92 16.47 -5.38
N ASN A 112 -3.18 17.53 -6.14
CA ASN A 112 -2.25 18.02 -7.16
C ASN A 112 -0.94 18.55 -6.56
N SER A 113 -0.96 19.02 -5.31
CA SER A 113 0.25 19.50 -4.62
C SER A 113 1.27 18.38 -4.41
N PHE A 114 0.79 17.15 -4.26
CA PHE A 114 1.63 15.96 -4.12
C PHE A 114 2.37 15.54 -5.39
N LEU A 115 1.90 15.96 -6.58
CA LEU A 115 2.56 15.70 -7.86
C LEU A 115 3.81 16.55 -8.06
N ASN A 116 3.85 17.70 -7.38
CA ASN A 116 4.94 18.67 -7.49
C ASN A 116 5.92 18.56 -6.31
N ASP A 117 5.86 17.46 -5.53
CA ASP A 117 6.62 17.27 -4.28
C ASP A 117 6.50 18.43 -3.28
N VAL A 118 5.36 19.13 -3.31
CA VAL A 118 5.06 20.18 -2.33
C VAL A 118 4.35 19.53 -1.13
N ASP A 119 5.13 18.90 -0.26
CA ASP A 119 4.65 18.43 1.04
C ASP A 119 4.52 19.64 1.98
N ILE A 120 3.28 19.96 2.38
CA ILE A 120 2.99 21.18 3.13
C ILE A 120 3.34 21.05 4.61
N ASP A 121 3.50 19.84 5.15
CA ASP A 121 4.04 19.67 6.50
C ASP A 121 5.51 20.08 6.62
N VAL A 122 6.19 20.33 5.49
CA VAL A 122 7.53 20.91 5.43
C VAL A 122 7.48 22.43 5.28
N VAL A 123 6.30 23.02 4.99
CA VAL A 123 6.10 24.46 4.79
C VAL A 123 5.44 25.05 6.05
N PRO A 124 6.19 25.73 6.95
CA PRO A 124 5.69 26.17 8.26
C PRO A 124 4.57 27.22 8.19
N GLU A 125 4.29 27.79 7.02
CA GLU A 125 3.44 28.96 6.83
C GLU A 125 2.01 28.67 6.37
N VAL A 126 1.67 27.39 6.08
CA VAL A 126 0.30 27.06 5.65
C VAL A 126 -0.56 26.72 6.85
N GLU A 127 -1.53 27.58 7.15
CA GLU A 127 -2.53 27.33 8.19
C GLU A 127 -3.18 25.95 8.01
N GLU A 128 -3.33 25.20 9.11
CA GLU A 128 -3.99 23.89 9.11
C GLU A 128 -5.38 23.92 8.45
N ASN A 129 -6.03 25.08 8.54
CA ASN A 129 -7.36 25.38 8.00
C ASN A 129 -7.45 25.25 6.48
N VAL A 130 -6.33 25.29 5.76
CA VAL A 130 -6.27 25.25 4.28
C VAL A 130 -5.97 23.85 3.75
N LYS A 131 -5.49 22.94 4.61
CA LYS A 131 -5.23 21.54 4.25
C LYS A 131 -6.56 20.85 3.93
N ARG A 132 -6.63 20.19 2.77
CA ARG A 132 -7.83 19.47 2.32
C ARG A 132 -7.53 18.07 1.81
N ALA A 133 -6.30 17.77 1.43
CA ALA A 133 -5.87 16.45 1.01
C ALA A 133 -4.82 15.92 1.98
N ARG A 134 -4.86 14.62 2.27
CA ARG A 134 -3.76 13.93 2.94
C ARG A 134 -3.56 12.54 2.34
N ARG A 135 -2.31 12.07 2.37
CA ARG A 135 -1.96 10.72 1.96
C ARG A 135 -0.93 10.10 2.90
N ARG A 136 -0.92 8.79 3.03
CA ARG A 136 0.16 8.05 3.71
C ARG A 136 0.48 6.77 2.97
N GLN A 137 1.70 6.29 3.14
CA GLN A 137 2.11 5.03 2.54
C GLN A 137 1.69 3.87 3.44
N LEU A 138 1.05 2.86 2.87
CA LEU A 138 0.79 1.59 3.53
C LEU A 138 1.69 0.51 2.91
N VAL A 139 2.16 -0.40 3.76
CA VAL A 139 2.97 -1.56 3.36
C VAL A 139 2.41 -2.85 3.91
N ARG A 140 2.67 -3.93 3.20
CA ARG A 140 2.37 -5.30 3.63
C ARG A 140 3.43 -6.24 3.06
N HIS A 141 3.77 -7.29 3.80
CA HIS A 141 4.80 -8.24 3.45
C HIS A 141 4.22 -9.61 3.13
N ARG A 142 4.88 -10.32 2.22
CA ARG A 142 4.59 -11.72 1.92
C ARG A 142 5.85 -12.48 1.53
N THR A 143 5.82 -13.79 1.71
CA THR A 143 6.82 -14.69 1.15
C THR A 143 6.39 -15.15 -0.25
N ILE A 144 7.38 -15.45 -1.08
CA ILE A 144 7.24 -16.10 -2.39
C ILE A 144 8.25 -17.24 -2.45
N GLU A 145 7.88 -18.36 -3.04
CA GLU A 145 8.84 -19.43 -3.38
C GLU A 145 9.97 -18.89 -4.30
N ASP A 146 11.23 -19.06 -3.89
CA ASP A 146 12.40 -18.71 -4.71
C ASP A 146 12.63 -19.76 -5.81
N THR A 147 11.68 -19.81 -6.73
CA THR A 147 11.68 -20.70 -7.89
C THR A 147 11.11 -19.96 -9.09
N GLU A 148 11.44 -20.41 -10.30
CA GLU A 148 10.83 -19.88 -11.53
C GLU A 148 9.30 -19.92 -11.47
N LYS A 149 8.72 -20.99 -10.90
CA LYS A 149 7.28 -21.12 -10.70
C LYS A 149 6.71 -20.05 -9.77
N GLY A 150 7.41 -19.76 -8.66
CA GLY A 150 7.03 -18.69 -7.73
C GLY A 150 7.03 -17.32 -8.42
N TRP A 151 8.14 -16.98 -9.08
CA TRP A 151 8.27 -15.72 -9.82
C TRP A 151 7.27 -15.59 -10.99
N MET A 152 6.99 -16.67 -11.71
CA MET A 152 5.98 -16.68 -12.77
C MET A 152 4.56 -16.58 -12.22
N GLY A 153 4.31 -17.13 -11.04
CA GLY A 153 3.06 -16.94 -10.29
C GLY A 153 2.82 -15.47 -9.98
N GLU A 154 3.86 -14.75 -9.55
CA GLU A 154 3.80 -13.32 -9.28
C GLU A 154 3.42 -12.49 -10.51
N LEU A 155 4.08 -12.75 -11.64
CA LEU A 155 3.78 -12.04 -12.88
C LEU A 155 2.34 -12.28 -13.35
N LYS A 156 1.78 -13.47 -13.11
CA LYS A 156 0.39 -13.79 -13.44
C LYS A 156 -0.60 -13.12 -12.51
N ASN A 157 -0.40 -13.18 -11.19
CA ASN A 157 -1.29 -12.56 -10.20
C ASN A 157 -1.39 -11.04 -10.40
N ARG A 158 -0.28 -10.40 -10.78
CA ARG A 158 -0.25 -8.97 -11.15
C ARG A 158 -1.17 -8.62 -12.32
N ARG A 159 -1.31 -9.50 -13.32
CA ARG A 159 -2.24 -9.29 -14.44
C ARG A 159 -3.71 -9.42 -14.01
N PHE A 160 -4.00 -10.32 -13.06
CA PHE A 160 -5.36 -10.53 -12.57
C PHE A 160 -5.86 -9.40 -11.66
N VAL A 161 -5.02 -8.83 -10.80
CA VAL A 161 -5.43 -7.66 -10.00
C VAL A 161 -5.75 -6.47 -10.92
N SER A 162 -4.97 -6.26 -11.98
CA SER A 162 -5.27 -5.25 -13.02
C SER A 162 -6.64 -5.48 -13.67
N MET A 163 -7.02 -6.73 -13.95
CA MET A 163 -8.28 -7.11 -14.59
C MET A 163 -9.49 -6.99 -13.65
N ILE A 164 -9.38 -7.42 -12.39
CA ILE A 164 -10.47 -7.31 -11.39
C ILE A 164 -10.75 -5.84 -11.02
N CYS A 165 -9.72 -5.00 -11.00
CA CYS A 165 -9.91 -3.55 -10.83
C CYS A 165 -10.67 -2.91 -12.00
N HIS A 166 -10.60 -3.48 -13.22
CA HIS A 166 -11.37 -3.00 -14.38
C HIS A 166 -12.76 -3.65 -14.47
N ASP A 167 -12.94 -4.89 -14.01
CA ASP A 167 -14.23 -5.60 -14.17
C ASP A 167 -15.32 -5.09 -13.22
N LYS A 168 -14.94 -4.45 -12.09
CA LYS A 168 -15.90 -3.74 -11.24
C LYS A 168 -16.55 -2.54 -11.94
N ASP A 169 -15.99 -2.05 -13.05
CA ASP A 169 -16.58 -0.99 -13.87
C ASP A 169 -17.64 -1.51 -14.86
N ASN A 170 -17.77 -2.83 -15.06
CA ASN A 170 -18.74 -3.42 -16.00
C ASN A 170 -20.02 -3.97 -15.35
N VAL A 171 -20.15 -3.98 -14.01
CA VAL A 171 -21.34 -4.53 -13.33
C VAL A 171 -22.40 -3.47 -13.01
N ARG A 172 -22.34 -2.27 -13.60
CA ARG A 172 -23.37 -1.22 -13.42
C ARG A 172 -24.11 -0.79 -14.68
N MET A 173 -24.01 -1.54 -15.76
CA MET A 173 -24.84 -1.33 -16.96
C MET A 173 -25.45 -2.67 -17.42
N ALA A 174 -26.40 -3.19 -16.64
CA ALA A 174 -27.39 -4.18 -17.07
C ALA A 174 -28.68 -3.97 -16.29
#